data_AF-A0ABD0MGQ4-F1
#
_entry.id   AF-A0ABD0MGQ4-F1
#
_cell.length_a   1.000
_cell.length_b   1.000
_cell.length_c   1.000
_cell.angle_alpha   90.00
_cell.angle_beta   90.00
_cell.angle_gamma   90.00
#
_symmetry.space_group_name_H-M   'P 1'
#
loop_
_entity.id
_entity.type
_entity.pdbx_description
1 polymer ?
#
loop_
_entity_poly.entity_id
_entity_poly.type
_entity_poly.pdbx_seq_one_letter_code
_entity_poly.pdbx_strand_id
1 'polypeptide(L)'
;MPPLTTALEMLSFLHDNHLQELYPNLWIALRIAVTLPVTVASAERSFSKMKLIKTYLRSSMAQERMSGLAIVSINSELAKALSYEELIYDFASRKSRSVPL
;
A
#
# COMPACT_ATOMS: atom_id res chain seq x y z
N MET A 1 -9.47 -30.96 11.34
CA MET A 1 -9.19 -29.52 11.63
C MET A 1 -7.84 -29.22 11.03
N PRO A 2 -7.72 -28.32 10.03
CA PRO A 2 -6.41 -27.89 9.57
C PRO A 2 -5.72 -27.20 10.76
N PRO A 3 -4.42 -27.43 10.97
CA PRO A 3 -3.71 -26.77 12.04
C PRO A 3 -3.71 -25.25 11.77
N LEU A 4 -4.07 -24.44 12.78
CA LEU A 4 -3.88 -22.98 12.78
C LEU A 4 -2.37 -22.71 12.65
N THR A 5 -1.85 -22.75 11.43
CA THR A 5 -0.40 -22.67 11.17
C THR A 5 0.01 -21.25 10.84
N THR A 6 -0.90 -20.46 10.25
CA THR A 6 -0.60 -19.10 9.82
C THR A 6 -1.19 -18.09 10.80
N ALA A 7 -0.41 -17.05 11.16
CA ALA A 7 -0.86 -15.98 12.04
C ALA A 7 -2.15 -15.28 11.55
N LEU A 8 -2.38 -15.26 10.23
CA LEU A 8 -3.58 -14.70 9.61
C LEU A 8 -4.83 -15.56 9.86
N GLU A 9 -4.71 -16.89 9.79
CA GLU A 9 -5.81 -17.83 10.10
C GLU A 9 -6.14 -17.79 11.59
N MET A 10 -5.12 -17.64 12.44
CA MET A 10 -5.32 -17.46 13.88
C MET A 10 -6.03 -16.13 14.20
N LEU A 11 -5.67 -15.06 13.48
CA LEU A 11 -6.36 -13.78 13.58
C LEU A 11 -7.83 -13.88 13.15
N SER A 12 -8.12 -14.48 12.00
CA SER A 12 -9.51 -14.64 11.53
C SER A 12 -10.32 -15.50 12.50
N PHE A 13 -9.75 -16.59 13.00
CA PHE A 13 -10.41 -17.44 13.99
C PHE A 13 -10.77 -16.67 15.28
N LEU A 14 -9.85 -15.86 15.82
CA LEU A 14 -10.12 -15.04 17.00
C LEU A 14 -11.20 -13.98 16.73
N HIS A 15 -11.25 -13.47 15.51
CA HIS A 15 -12.27 -12.50 15.09
C HIS A 15 -13.65 -13.16 15.02
N ASP A 16 -13.77 -14.27 14.30
CA ASP A 16 -15.03 -14.97 14.04
C ASP A 16 -15.67 -15.55 15.31
N ASN A 17 -14.85 -15.92 16.30
CA ASN A 17 -15.32 -16.45 17.58
C ASN A 17 -15.49 -15.37 18.66
N HIS A 18 -15.37 -14.08 18.32
CA HIS A 18 -15.48 -12.95 19.26
C HIS A 18 -14.54 -13.04 20.48
N LEU A 19 -13.37 -13.68 20.34
CA LEU A 19 -12.42 -13.93 21.43
C LEU A 19 -11.47 -12.74 21.71
N GLN A 20 -11.68 -11.62 21.03
CA GLN A 20 -10.82 -10.44 21.11
C GLN A 20 -10.84 -9.81 22.51
N GLU A 21 -11.99 -9.86 23.20
CA GLU A 21 -12.15 -9.32 24.55
C GLU A 21 -11.53 -10.23 25.63
N LEU A 22 -11.49 -11.55 25.37
CA LEU A 22 -10.89 -12.53 26.27
C LEU A 22 -9.36 -12.51 26.20
N TYR A 23 -8.80 -12.22 25.02
CA TYR A 23 -7.35 -12.19 24.80
C TYR A 23 -6.90 -10.91 24.07
N PRO A 24 -7.07 -9.72 24.67
CA PRO A 24 -6.79 -8.45 23.99
C PRO A 24 -5.33 -8.30 23.60
N ASN A 25 -4.40 -8.75 24.45
CA ASN A 25 -2.96 -8.70 24.16
C ASN A 25 -2.57 -9.61 23.00
N LEU A 26 -3.17 -10.81 22.91
CA LEU A 26 -2.92 -11.75 21.81
C LEU A 26 -3.48 -11.21 20.50
N TRP A 27 -4.69 -10.66 20.54
CA TRP A 27 -5.31 -10.00 19.39
C TRP A 27 -4.43 -8.88 18.84
N ILE A 28 -3.94 -8.00 19.71
CA ILE A 28 -3.05 -6.89 19.32
C ILE A 28 -1.73 -7.44 18.76
N ALA A 29 -1.11 -8.41 19.44
CA ALA A 29 0.16 -9.00 18.99
C ALA A 29 0.05 -9.66 17.61
N LEU A 30 -1.03 -10.39 17.35
CA LEU A 30 -1.29 -11.02 16.04
C LEU A 30 -1.57 -9.98 14.96
N ARG A 31 -2.31 -8.90 15.28
CA ARG A 31 -2.49 -7.78 14.34
C ARG A 31 -1.17 -7.13 14.00
N ILE A 32 -0.33 -6.84 14.99
CA ILE A 32 1.01 -6.31 14.76
C ILE A 32 1.83 -7.29 13.92
N ALA A 33 1.83 -8.57 14.25
CA ALA A 33 2.56 -9.58 13.50
C ALA A 33 2.11 -9.68 12.04
N VAL A 34 0.81 -9.61 11.74
CA VAL A 34 0.29 -9.70 10.35
C VAL A 34 0.45 -8.38 9.58
N THR A 35 0.50 -7.23 10.27
CA THR A 35 0.62 -5.89 9.65
C THR A 35 2.07 -5.43 9.49
N LEU A 36 2.97 -5.86 10.36
CA LEU A 36 4.39 -5.70 10.11
C LEU A 36 4.68 -6.35 8.76
N PRO A 37 5.51 -5.74 7.91
CA PRO A 37 6.00 -6.39 6.70
C PRO A 37 6.91 -7.55 7.15
N VAL A 38 6.32 -8.67 7.57
CA VAL A 38 7.02 -9.88 8.02
C VAL A 38 7.89 -10.44 6.90
N THR A 39 7.57 -10.09 5.65
CA THR A 39 8.38 -10.46 4.51
C THR A 39 9.25 -9.29 4.09
N VAL A 40 10.55 -9.43 4.33
CA VAL A 40 11.61 -8.63 3.68
C VAL A 40 11.34 -8.52 2.16
N ALA A 41 10.74 -9.55 1.57
CA ALA A 41 10.29 -9.60 0.18
C ALA A 41 9.35 -8.44 -0.25
N SER A 42 8.47 -7.93 0.62
CA SER A 42 7.57 -6.81 0.24
C SER A 42 8.34 -5.49 0.11
N ALA A 43 9.24 -5.22 1.07
CA ALA A 43 10.13 -4.07 1.00
C ALA A 43 11.12 -4.20 -0.18
N GLU A 44 11.72 -5.38 -0.38
CA GLU A 44 12.59 -5.68 -1.51
C GLU A 44 11.88 -5.52 -2.86
N ARG A 45 10.63 -5.99 -2.98
CA ARG A 45 9.81 -5.78 -4.17
C ARG A 45 9.59 -4.29 -4.44
N SER A 46 9.31 -3.51 -3.39
CA SER A 46 9.13 -2.05 -3.50
C SER A 46 10.41 -1.34 -3.95
N PHE A 47 11.57 -1.67 -3.35
CA PHE A 47 12.87 -1.14 -3.77
C PHE A 47 13.27 -1.58 -5.18
N SER A 48 12.94 -2.82 -5.57
CA SER A 48 13.15 -3.33 -6.93
C SER A 48 12.35 -2.53 -7.96
N LYS A 49 11.08 -2.24 -7.69
CA LYS A 49 10.24 -1.37 -8.55
C LYS A 49 10.84 0.02 -8.68
N MET A 50 11.30 0.63 -7.59
CA MET A 50 11.96 1.94 -7.64
C MET A 50 13.26 1.91 -8.46
N LYS A 51 14.06 0.84 -8.33
CA LYS A 51 15.27 0.63 -9.14
C LYS A 51 14.93 0.52 -10.63
N LEU A 52 13.88 -0.22 -10.99
CA LEU A 52 13.39 -0.33 -12.36
C LEU A 52 12.98 1.04 -12.93
N ILE A 53 12.23 1.84 -12.18
CA ILE A 53 11.81 3.20 -12.59
C ILE A 53 13.03 4.07 -12.88
N LYS A 54 14.00 4.12 -11.97
CA LYS A 54 15.26 4.88 -12.16
C LYS A 54 16.03 4.42 -13.39
N THR A 55 16.14 3.12 -13.58
CA THR A 55 16.95 2.52 -14.65
C THR A 55 16.30 2.74 -16.01
N TYR A 56 14.99 2.54 -16.12
CA TYR A 56 14.23 2.72 -17.35
C TYR A 56 14.25 4.17 -17.82
N LEU A 57 13.99 5.12 -16.90
CA LEU A 57 13.94 6.55 -17.24
C LEU A 57 15.34 7.18 -17.39
N ARG A 58 16.41 6.50 -16.95
CA ARG A 58 17.80 7.02 -16.89
C ARG A 58 17.88 8.44 -16.30
N SER A 59 16.96 8.79 -15.40
CA SER A 59 16.72 10.17 -15.01
C SER A 59 17.26 10.47 -13.61
N SER A 60 17.98 11.59 -13.47
CA SER A 60 18.10 12.26 -12.17
C SER A 60 16.78 13.02 -11.94
N MET A 61 15.94 12.50 -11.05
CA MET A 61 14.66 13.11 -10.68
C MET A 61 14.66 13.51 -9.21
N ALA A 62 13.94 14.59 -8.90
CA ALA A 62 13.67 15.00 -7.52
C ALA A 62 12.97 13.87 -6.73
N GLN A 63 13.31 13.77 -5.45
CA GLN A 63 12.85 12.69 -4.58
C GLN A 63 11.33 12.60 -4.50
N GLU A 64 10.62 13.73 -4.50
CA GLU A 64 9.16 13.74 -4.44
C GLU A 64 8.51 13.08 -5.66
N ARG A 65 8.95 13.45 -6.86
CA ARG A 65 8.43 12.85 -8.11
C ARG A 65 8.71 11.35 -8.16
N MET A 66 9.91 10.96 -7.74
CA MET A 66 10.31 9.55 -7.68
C MET A 66 9.46 8.75 -6.69
N SER A 67 9.23 9.30 -5.50
CA SER A 67 8.37 8.69 -4.48
C SER A 67 6.94 8.50 -5.01
N GLY A 68 6.37 9.53 -5.65
CA GLY A 68 5.04 9.44 -6.25
C GLY A 68 4.92 8.33 -7.31
N LEU A 69 5.90 8.25 -8.22
CA LEU A 69 5.93 7.18 -9.23
C LEU A 69 6.12 5.79 -8.61
N ALA A 70 6.94 5.68 -7.56
CA ALA A 70 7.12 4.42 -6.84
C ALA A 70 5.81 3.96 -6.18
N ILE A 71 5.07 4.87 -5.55
CA ILE A 71 3.76 4.57 -4.93
C ILE A 71 2.77 4.04 -5.97
N VAL A 72 2.65 4.71 -7.12
CA VAL A 72 1.75 4.27 -8.22
C VAL A 72 2.16 2.90 -8.77
N SER A 73 3.47 2.65 -8.91
CA SER A 73 4.00 1.40 -9.44
C SER A 73 3.86 0.22 -8.46
N ILE A 74 4.04 0.46 -7.16
CA ILE A 74 3.84 -0.54 -6.10
C ILE A 74 2.34 -0.89 -6.02
N ASN A 75 1.47 0.12 -6.04
CA ASN A 75 0.02 -0.03 -5.96
C ASN A 75 -0.63 -0.11 -7.35
N SER A 76 0.04 -0.75 -8.31
CA SER A 76 -0.40 -0.73 -9.71
C SER A 76 -1.79 -1.30 -9.95
N GLU A 77 -2.27 -2.23 -9.12
CA GLU A 77 -3.63 -2.77 -9.18
C GLU A 77 -4.67 -1.71 -8.82
N LEU A 78 -4.47 -1.00 -7.71
CA LEU A 78 -5.30 0.13 -7.30
C LEU A 78 -5.23 1.26 -8.32
N ALA A 79 -4.03 1.55 -8.86
CA ALA A 79 -3.83 2.59 -9.86
C ALA A 79 -4.60 2.30 -11.17
N LYS A 80 -4.75 1.03 -11.55
CA LYS A 80 -5.55 0.62 -12.72
C LYS A 80 -7.06 0.73 -12.48
N ALA A 81 -7.50 0.66 -11.22
CA ALA A 81 -8.90 0.81 -10.85
C ALA A 81 -9.34 2.29 -10.81
N LEU A 82 -8.40 3.24 -10.83
CA LEU A 82 -8.71 4.67 -10.88
C LEU A 82 -9.24 5.09 -12.26
N SER A 83 -10.30 5.91 -12.27
CA SER A 83 -10.80 6.54 -13.49
C SER A 83 -9.87 7.66 -13.95
N TYR A 84 -9.36 7.54 -15.18
CA TYR A 84 -8.52 8.59 -15.78
C TYR A 84 -9.30 9.89 -16.00
N GLU A 85 -10.60 9.82 -16.31
CA GLU A 85 -11.43 11.00 -16.53
C GLU A 85 -11.57 11.83 -15.25
N GLU A 86 -11.83 11.17 -14.12
CA GLU A 86 -11.91 11.82 -12.82
C GLU A 86 -10.56 12.43 -12.42
N LEU A 87 -9.46 11.72 -12.67
CA LEU A 87 -8.11 12.23 -12.40
C LEU A 87 -7.76 13.46 -13.25
N ILE A 88 -8.15 13.48 -14.54
CA ILE A 88 -7.93 14.62 -15.42
C ILE A 88 -8.76 15.81 -14.94
N TYR A 89 -10.02 15.60 -14.57
CA TYR A 89 -10.90 16.64 -14.06
C TYR A 89 -10.39 17.21 -12.72
N ASP A 90 -9.99 16.36 -11.78
CA ASP A 90 -9.40 16.77 -10.50
C ASP A 90 -8.09 17.55 -10.72
N PHE A 91 -7.22 17.08 -11.62
CA PHE A 91 -5.99 17.79 -11.95
C PHE A 91 -6.26 19.16 -12.59
N ALA A 92 -7.20 19.24 -13.52
CA ALA A 92 -7.59 20.49 -14.17
C ALA A 92 -8.20 21.50 -13.19
N SER A 93 -9.08 21.04 -12.29
CA SER A 93 -9.71 21.90 -11.28
C SER A 93 -8.67 22.48 -10.30
N ARG A 94 -7.67 21.69 -9.89
CA ARG A 94 -6.57 22.15 -9.02
C ARG A 94 -5.56 23.05 -9.72
N LYS A 95 -5.37 22.91 -11.02
CA LYS A 95 -4.43 23.75 -11.80
C LYS A 95 -5.05 25.06 -12.28
N SER A 96 -6.39 25.19 -12.25
CA SER A 96 -7.07 26.44 -12.54
C SER A 96 -6.78 27.48 -11.45
N ARG A 97 -5.69 28.23 -11.61
CA ARG A 97 -5.58 29.56 -11.03
C ARG A 97 -6.67 30.40 -11.70
N SER A 98 -7.80 30.59 -11.02
CA SER A 98 -8.79 31.59 -11.44
C SER A 98 -8.11 32.95 -11.40
N VAL A 99 -7.74 33.46 -12.57
CA VAL A 99 -7.32 34.86 -12.72
C VAL A 99 -8.60 35.69 -12.61
N PRO A 100 -8.71 36.62 -11.65
CA PRO A 100 -9.87 37.50 -11.60
C PRO A 100 -9.83 38.44 -12.82
N LEU A 101 -10.97 38.57 -13.49
CA LEU A 101 -11.22 39.60 -14.51
C LEU A 101 -11.31 40.98 -13.85
#